data_AF-F9RMR8-F1
#
_entry.id   AF-F9RMR8-F1
#
_cell.length_a   1.000
_cell.length_b   1.000
_cell.length_c   1.000
_cell.angle_alpha   90.00
_cell.angle_beta   90.00
_cell.angle_gamma   90.00
#
_symmetry.space_group_name_H-M   'P 1'
#
loop_
_entity.id
_entity.type
_entity.pdbx_description
1 polymer ?
#
loop_
_entity_poly.entity_id
_entity_poly.type
_entity_poly.pdbx_seq_one_letter_code
_entity_poly.pdbx_strand_id
1 'polypeptide(L)'
;MNKIIDPRTGEPFAPEKTLLTTRQTEASVYSVRTPTPGYSIAINITPERCARALREAESFYIEPFMVLAEEIEERDTHYSSVLRTRKLKAANLPMTVTPGGEDEKSLMLAEEVRKLMNRPFIKMMKMDLLDGLGKGFAVCELMYRTSKSHWDIVSAPWVDPRFFEFDQETRQE
;
A
#
# COMPACT_ATOMS: atom_id res chain seq x y z
N MET A 1 -3.59 24.09 20.37
CA MET A 1 -3.42 22.70 19.89
C MET A 1 -4.08 22.66 18.51
N ASN A 2 -3.32 22.60 17.42
CA ASN A 2 -3.93 22.55 16.09
C ASN A 2 -4.66 21.21 15.95
N LYS A 3 -5.97 21.29 15.74
CA LYS A 3 -6.81 20.12 15.50
C LYS A 3 -6.54 19.65 14.06
N ILE A 4 -6.30 18.35 13.86
CA ILE A 4 -6.28 17.78 12.51
C ILE A 4 -7.71 17.93 11.99
N ILE A 5 -7.88 18.51 10.80
CA ILE A 5 -9.19 18.69 10.19
C ILE A 5 -9.38 17.59 9.16
N ASP A 6 -10.49 16.87 9.23
CA ASP A 6 -10.88 15.94 8.18
C ASP A 6 -11.30 16.75 6.94
N PRO A 7 -10.62 16.61 5.79
CA PRO A 7 -10.91 17.39 4.59
C PRO A 7 -12.28 17.09 3.98
N ARG A 8 -12.89 15.94 4.30
CA ARG A 8 -14.21 15.53 3.79
C ARG A 8 -15.35 16.15 4.59
N THR A 9 -15.19 16.24 5.90
CA THR A 9 -16.25 16.72 6.82
C THR A 9 -16.03 18.15 7.31
N GLY A 10 -14.81 18.69 7.19
CA GLY A 10 -14.43 19.99 7.75
C GLY A 10 -14.34 20.01 9.27
N GLU A 11 -14.61 18.87 9.93
CA GLU A 11 -14.63 18.74 11.37
C GLU A 11 -13.25 18.32 11.92
N PRO A 12 -12.96 18.63 13.19
CA PRO A 12 -11.79 18.09 13.86
C PRO A 12 -11.76 16.56 13.89
N PHE A 13 -10.80 15.99 13.18
CA PHE A 13 -10.43 14.59 13.30
C PHE A 13 -9.81 14.36 14.69
N ALA A 14 -10.47 13.55 15.50
CA ALA A 14 -9.96 13.07 16.78
C ALA A 14 -9.40 11.65 16.60
N PRO A 15 -8.13 11.49 16.19
CA PRO A 15 -7.54 10.18 15.96
C PRO A 15 -7.50 9.36 17.25
N GLU A 16 -7.99 8.13 17.19
CA GLU A 16 -7.76 7.15 18.24
C GLU A 16 -6.29 6.69 18.17
N LYS A 17 -5.45 7.24 19.05
CA LYS A 17 -3.99 7.06 18.99
C LYS A 17 -3.55 5.59 19.06
N THR A 18 -4.34 4.76 19.73
CA THR A 18 -4.19 3.30 19.84
C THR A 18 -4.29 2.60 18.48
N LEU A 19 -5.18 3.08 17.61
CA LEU A 19 -5.35 2.54 16.26
C LEU A 19 -4.18 2.90 15.35
N LEU A 20 -3.58 4.08 15.52
CA LEU A 20 -2.44 4.50 14.70
C LEU A 20 -1.12 3.79 15.07
N THR A 21 -1.04 3.26 16.29
CA THR A 21 0.11 2.49 16.77
C THR A 21 -0.01 0.99 16.50
N THR A 22 -1.23 0.49 16.27
CA THR A 22 -1.53 -0.94 16.12
C THR A 22 -1.84 -1.22 14.66
N ARG A 23 -1.23 -2.25 14.09
CA ARG A 23 -1.44 -2.60 12.69
C ARG A 23 -2.87 -3.12 12.50
N GLN A 24 -3.63 -2.49 11.60
CA GLN A 24 -5.04 -2.78 11.36
C GLN A 24 -5.22 -3.78 10.21
N THR A 25 -4.31 -3.77 9.24
CA THR A 25 -4.46 -4.56 8.01
C THR A 25 -3.74 -5.90 8.10
N GLU A 26 -3.61 -6.47 9.31
CA GLU A 26 -3.09 -7.83 9.46
C GLU A 26 -4.18 -8.86 9.19
N ALA A 27 -3.75 -9.99 8.64
CA ALA A 27 -4.62 -11.14 8.46
C ALA A 27 -5.12 -11.63 9.84
N SER A 28 -6.37 -11.35 10.18
CA SER A 28 -6.97 -11.83 11.42
C SER A 28 -7.56 -13.23 11.23
N VAL A 29 -7.06 -14.19 11.99
CA VAL A 29 -7.57 -15.56 11.97
C VAL A 29 -8.65 -15.72 13.02
N TYR A 30 -9.93 -15.61 12.62
CA TYR A 30 -11.07 -15.87 13.50
C TYR A 30 -11.57 -17.34 13.41
N SER A 31 -10.94 -18.18 12.58
CA SER A 31 -11.37 -19.55 12.28
C SER A 31 -10.17 -20.48 12.06
N VAL A 32 -10.38 -21.79 11.90
CA VAL A 32 -9.31 -22.75 11.53
C VAL A 32 -8.81 -22.55 10.10
N ARG A 33 -9.49 -21.69 9.31
CA ARG A 33 -9.08 -21.36 7.95
C ARG A 33 -7.90 -20.40 7.95
N THR A 34 -6.88 -20.74 7.16
CA THR A 34 -5.75 -19.87 6.88
C THR A 34 -6.24 -18.63 6.13
N PRO A 35 -5.75 -17.42 6.49
CA PRO A 35 -6.16 -16.17 5.84
C PRO A 35 -5.48 -15.96 4.47
N THR A 36 -4.56 -16.84 4.09
CA THR A 36 -3.99 -16.89 2.75
C THR A 36 -4.94 -17.64 1.81
N PRO A 37 -5.10 -17.21 0.55
CA PRO A 37 -5.83 -17.99 -0.45
C PRO A 37 -5.18 -19.37 -0.57
N GLY A 38 -5.83 -20.40 -0.03
CA GLY A 38 -5.35 -21.78 -0.06
C GLY A 38 -5.46 -22.43 -1.44
N TYR A 39 -5.50 -21.64 -2.52
CA TYR A 39 -5.71 -22.09 -3.88
C TYR A 39 -4.78 -21.37 -4.87
N SER A 40 -4.44 -22.07 -5.95
CA SER A 40 -3.62 -21.57 -7.06
C SER A 40 -4.48 -21.42 -8.31
N ILE A 41 -4.28 -20.32 -9.03
CA ILE A 41 -4.89 -20.08 -10.33
C ILE A 41 -3.95 -20.55 -11.44
N ALA A 42 -2.65 -20.32 -11.27
CA ALA A 42 -1.63 -20.61 -12.26
C ALA A 42 -1.41 -22.11 -12.51
N ILE A 43 -1.62 -22.99 -11.51
CA ILE A 43 -1.28 -24.43 -11.61
C ILE A 43 -2.02 -25.20 -12.71
N ASN A 44 -3.11 -24.66 -13.25
CA ASN A 44 -3.78 -25.20 -14.44
C ASN A 44 -4.40 -24.02 -15.20
N ILE A 45 -3.58 -23.06 -15.56
CA ILE A 45 -4.03 -21.84 -16.22
C ILE A 45 -4.53 -22.16 -17.63
N THR A 46 -5.75 -21.74 -17.93
CA THR A 46 -6.34 -21.80 -19.28
C THR A 46 -6.77 -20.40 -19.69
N PRO A 47 -6.89 -20.11 -21.00
CA PRO A 47 -7.38 -18.82 -21.47
C PRO A 47 -8.71 -18.41 -20.82
N GLU A 48 -9.63 -19.36 -20.61
CA GLU A 48 -10.92 -19.13 -19.97
C GLU A 48 -10.78 -18.72 -18.50
N ARG A 49 -9.86 -19.35 -17.75
CA ARG A 49 -9.60 -19.01 -16.34
C ARG A 49 -8.95 -17.64 -16.21
N CYS A 50 -8.00 -17.30 -17.09
CA CYS A 50 -7.42 -15.96 -17.15
C CYS A 50 -8.49 -14.91 -17.43
N ALA A 51 -9.28 -15.12 -18.49
CA ALA A 51 -10.32 -14.18 -18.88
C ALA A 51 -11.38 -14.02 -17.79
N ARG A 52 -11.67 -15.08 -17.03
CA ARG A 52 -12.56 -15.00 -15.86
C ARG A 52 -11.96 -14.13 -14.76
N ALA A 53 -10.71 -14.35 -14.36
CA ALA A 53 -10.06 -13.54 -13.31
C ALA A 53 -10.04 -12.04 -13.65
N LEU A 54 -9.80 -11.71 -14.93
CA LEU A 54 -9.85 -10.31 -15.40
C LEU A 54 -11.28 -9.72 -15.34
N ARG A 55 -12.30 -10.45 -15.81
CA ARG A 55 -13.70 -10.00 -15.74
C ARG A 55 -14.23 -9.87 -14.30
N GLU A 56 -13.78 -10.74 -13.42
CA GLU A 56 -14.12 -10.68 -11.99
C GLU A 56 -13.53 -9.43 -11.34
N ALA A 57 -12.28 -9.08 -11.68
CA ALA A 57 -11.66 -7.85 -11.22
C ALA A 57 -12.40 -6.59 -11.73
N GLU A 58 -12.89 -6.59 -12.97
CA GLU A 58 -13.76 -5.53 -13.50
C GLU A 58 -15.09 -5.41 -12.73
N SER A 59 -15.55 -6.50 -12.11
CA SER A 59 -16.77 -6.55 -11.30
C SER A 59 -16.49 -6.40 -9.79
N PHE A 60 -15.36 -5.77 -9.43
CA PHE A 60 -14.94 -5.50 -8.05
C PHE A 60 -14.59 -6.75 -7.20
N TYR A 61 -14.46 -7.93 -7.82
CA TYR A 61 -13.94 -9.13 -7.18
C TYR A 61 -12.48 -9.36 -7.60
N ILE A 62 -11.55 -8.71 -6.89
CA ILE A 62 -10.13 -8.64 -7.29
C ILE A 62 -9.28 -9.82 -6.84
N GLU A 63 -9.72 -10.58 -5.85
CA GLU A 63 -8.92 -11.66 -5.25
C GLU A 63 -8.33 -12.63 -6.29
N PRO A 64 -9.09 -13.11 -7.30
CA PRO A 64 -8.55 -14.02 -8.30
C PRO A 64 -7.48 -13.37 -9.18
N PHE A 65 -7.65 -12.10 -9.52
CA PHE A 65 -6.63 -11.37 -10.27
C PHE A 65 -5.37 -11.15 -9.42
N MET A 66 -5.51 -10.83 -8.13
CA MET A 66 -4.37 -10.65 -7.23
C MET A 66 -3.55 -11.92 -7.06
N VAL A 67 -4.22 -13.07 -6.88
CA VAL A 67 -3.56 -14.39 -6.83
C VAL A 67 -2.86 -14.68 -8.16
N LEU A 68 -3.52 -14.43 -9.29
CA LEU A 68 -2.94 -14.66 -10.61
C LEU A 68 -1.70 -13.79 -10.86
N ALA A 69 -1.76 -12.51 -10.52
CA ALA A 69 -0.64 -11.58 -10.69
C ALA A 69 0.58 -11.97 -9.84
N GLU A 70 0.36 -12.37 -8.59
CA GLU A 70 1.41 -12.91 -7.70
C GLU A 70 2.06 -14.15 -8.32
N GLU A 71 1.25 -15.14 -8.71
CA GLU A 71 1.79 -16.39 -9.24
C GLU A 71 2.49 -16.22 -10.59
N ILE A 72 2.04 -15.30 -11.45
CA ILE A 72 2.75 -14.97 -12.69
C ILE A 72 4.09 -14.31 -12.38
N GLU A 73 4.17 -13.40 -11.41
CA GLU A 73 5.44 -12.78 -11.00
C GLU A 73 6.43 -13.81 -10.42
N GLU A 74 5.95 -14.81 -9.67
CA GLU A 74 6.79 -15.87 -9.10
C GLU A 74 7.19 -16.95 -10.11
N ARG A 75 6.31 -17.34 -11.03
CA ARG A 75 6.49 -18.52 -11.90
C ARG A 75 7.02 -18.19 -13.28
N ASP A 76 6.63 -17.05 -13.88
CA ASP A 76 7.09 -16.67 -15.22
C ASP A 76 8.41 -15.89 -15.14
N THR A 77 9.50 -16.56 -15.49
CA THR A 77 10.85 -15.99 -15.43
C THR A 77 11.05 -14.77 -16.35
N HIS A 78 10.35 -14.69 -17.49
CA HIS A 78 10.47 -13.57 -18.40
C HIS A 78 9.73 -12.35 -17.84
N TYR A 79 8.48 -12.54 -17.43
CA TYR A 79 7.67 -11.52 -16.79
C TYR A 79 8.36 -10.97 -15.52
N SER A 80 8.81 -11.86 -14.65
CA SER A 80 9.54 -11.51 -13.43
C SER A 80 10.80 -10.69 -13.72
N SER A 81 11.57 -11.08 -14.75
CA SER A 81 12.76 -10.34 -15.18
C SER A 81 12.43 -8.92 -15.63
N VAL A 82 11.46 -8.77 -16.53
CA VAL A 82 11.04 -7.46 -17.06
C VAL A 82 10.48 -6.57 -15.95
N LEU A 83 9.62 -7.11 -15.10
CA LEU A 83 8.99 -6.38 -14.01
C LEU A 83 10.04 -5.93 -12.99
N ARG A 84 10.98 -6.79 -12.61
CA ARG A 84 12.08 -6.44 -11.71
C ARG A 84 12.95 -5.33 -12.27
N THR A 85 13.28 -5.35 -13.57
CA THR A 85 14.03 -4.25 -14.20
C THR A 85 13.27 -2.92 -14.10
N ARG A 86 11.95 -2.93 -14.30
CA ARG A 86 11.11 -1.72 -14.16
C ARG A 86 11.04 -1.23 -12.71
N LYS A 87 10.80 -2.14 -11.75
CA LYS A 87 10.77 -1.82 -10.31
C LYS A 87 12.10 -1.19 -9.88
N LEU A 88 13.24 -1.78 -10.26
CA LEU A 88 14.57 -1.24 -9.94
C LEU A 88 14.85 0.13 -10.61
N LYS A 89 14.39 0.34 -11.84
CA LYS A 89 14.54 1.62 -12.52
C LYS A 89 13.73 2.71 -11.82
N ALA A 90 12.49 2.41 -11.43
CA ALA A 90 11.63 3.36 -10.70
C ALA A 90 12.19 3.66 -9.29
N ALA A 91 12.65 2.63 -8.57
CA ALA A 91 13.21 2.78 -7.22
C ALA A 91 14.49 3.64 -7.17
N ASN A 92 15.24 3.72 -8.28
CA ASN A 92 16.46 4.52 -8.42
C ASN A 92 16.21 5.97 -8.83
N LEU A 93 14.96 6.39 -9.04
CA LEU A 93 14.67 7.79 -9.35
C LEU A 93 15.06 8.69 -8.17
N PRO A 94 15.78 9.80 -8.41
CA PRO A 94 16.08 10.76 -7.35
C PRO A 94 14.77 11.41 -6.88
N MET A 95 14.55 11.40 -5.57
CA MET A 95 13.42 12.11 -4.98
C MET A 95 13.90 13.41 -4.35
N THR A 96 13.14 14.46 -4.59
CA THR A 96 13.40 15.79 -4.06
C THR A 96 12.20 16.26 -3.25
N VAL A 97 12.47 16.84 -2.08
CA VAL A 97 11.44 17.47 -1.24
C VAL A 97 11.61 18.98 -1.36
N THR A 98 10.60 19.63 -1.94
CA THR A 98 10.50 21.08 -2.05
C THR A 98 9.61 21.64 -0.94
N PRO A 99 9.95 22.80 -0.34
CA PRO A 99 9.05 23.49 0.57
C PRO A 99 7.72 23.85 -0.09
N GLY A 100 6.64 23.85 0.70
CA GLY A 100 5.33 24.30 0.24
C GLY A 100 5.18 25.83 0.15
N GLY A 101 6.19 26.58 0.61
CA GLY A 101 6.22 28.04 0.67
C GLY A 101 7.59 28.55 1.13
N GLU A 102 7.76 29.87 1.15
CA GLU A 102 9.03 30.54 1.52
C GLU A 102 9.11 30.90 3.01
N ASP A 103 8.02 30.72 3.77
CA ASP A 103 8.00 31.00 5.21
C ASP A 103 8.84 29.98 6.01
N GLU A 104 9.31 30.42 7.18
CA GLU A 104 10.17 29.61 8.06
C GLU A 104 9.55 28.25 8.40
N LYS A 105 8.22 28.18 8.56
CA LYS A 105 7.52 26.95 8.90
C LYS A 105 7.50 25.98 7.71
N SER A 106 7.27 26.46 6.49
CA SER A 106 7.35 25.64 5.28
C SER A 106 8.75 25.05 5.06
N LEU A 107 9.80 25.84 5.30
CA LEU A 107 11.19 25.38 5.22
C LEU A 107 11.50 24.31 6.29
N MET A 108 11.05 24.54 7.53
CA MET A 108 11.21 23.58 8.63
C MET A 108 10.50 22.25 8.33
N LEU A 109 9.26 22.29 7.86
CA LEU A 109 8.49 21.08 7.52
C LEU A 109 9.15 20.29 6.38
N ALA A 110 9.65 20.98 5.35
CA ALA A 110 10.36 20.32 4.26
C ALA A 110 11.60 19.57 4.77
N GLU A 111 12.32 20.14 5.73
CA GLU A 111 13.50 19.51 6.32
C GLU A 111 13.13 18.27 7.15
N GLU A 112 12.04 18.33 7.93
CA GLU A 112 11.54 17.15 8.64
C GLU A 112 11.12 16.03 7.67
N VAL A 113 10.47 16.36 6.56
CA VAL A 113 10.13 15.38 5.52
C VAL A 113 11.39 14.81 4.87
N ARG A 114 12.44 15.62 4.60
CA ARG A 114 13.73 15.10 4.10
C ARG A 114 14.35 14.08 5.05
N LYS A 115 14.33 14.36 6.36
CA LYS A 115 14.79 13.42 7.39
C LYS A 115 13.97 12.13 7.37
N LEU A 116 12.65 12.23 7.24
CA LEU A 116 11.76 11.07 7.09
C LEU A 116 12.13 10.25 5.85
N MET A 117 12.30 10.88 4.69
CA MET A 117 12.64 10.19 3.44
C MET A 117 13.99 9.44 3.48
N ASN A 118 14.88 9.83 4.39
CA ASN A 118 16.17 9.18 4.63
C ASN A 118 16.10 8.00 5.62
N ARG A 119 14.93 7.71 6.20
CA ARG A 119 14.76 6.56 7.11
C ARG A 119 14.90 5.23 6.36
N PRO A 120 15.47 4.18 6.97
CA PRO A 120 15.69 2.89 6.30
C PRO A 120 14.43 2.25 5.74
N PHE A 121 13.30 2.32 6.46
CA PHE A 121 12.05 1.68 6.05
C PHE A 121 11.45 2.29 4.77
N ILE A 122 11.76 3.56 4.45
CA ILE A 122 11.26 4.23 3.25
C ILE A 122 11.74 3.52 1.99
N LYS A 123 12.98 2.98 1.98
CA LYS A 123 13.48 2.22 0.84
C LYS A 123 12.67 0.94 0.61
N MET A 124 12.30 0.24 1.69
CA MET A 124 11.50 -0.97 1.64
C MET A 124 10.07 -0.65 1.19
N MET A 125 9.43 0.34 1.83
CA MET A 125 8.10 0.85 1.47
C MET A 125 8.00 1.24 0.00
N LYS A 126 9.03 1.89 -0.58
CA LYS A 126 9.03 2.18 -2.03
C LYS A 126 8.99 0.93 -2.88
N MET A 127 9.79 -0.08 -2.54
CA MET A 127 9.80 -1.35 -3.27
C MET A 127 8.46 -2.06 -3.15
N ASP A 128 7.87 -2.02 -1.95
CA ASP A 128 6.56 -2.59 -1.65
C ASP A 128 5.44 -1.88 -2.44
N LEU A 129 5.46 -0.55 -2.53
CA LEU A 129 4.50 0.23 -3.33
C LEU A 129 4.63 -0.02 -4.84
N LEU A 130 5.81 -0.47 -5.31
CA LEU A 130 6.01 -0.84 -6.71
C LEU A 130 5.36 -2.19 -7.08
N ASP A 131 4.83 -2.94 -6.11
CA ASP A 131 3.97 -4.09 -6.36
C ASP A 131 2.73 -3.73 -7.21
N GLY A 132 2.28 -2.47 -7.11
CA GLY A 132 1.19 -1.93 -7.91
C GLY A 132 1.44 -1.94 -9.42
N LEU A 133 2.69 -2.06 -9.89
CA LEU A 133 2.98 -2.18 -11.32
C LEU A 133 2.37 -3.44 -11.95
N GLY A 134 2.30 -4.54 -11.21
CA GLY A 134 1.72 -5.80 -11.68
C GLY A 134 0.24 -5.97 -11.33
N LYS A 135 -0.19 -5.35 -10.22
CA LYS A 135 -1.49 -5.58 -9.60
C LYS A 135 -2.49 -4.43 -9.76
N GLY A 136 -2.05 -3.28 -10.26
CA GLY A 136 -2.85 -2.06 -10.41
C GLY A 136 -2.80 -1.14 -9.19
N PHE A 137 -2.62 -1.69 -7.98
CA PHE A 137 -2.40 -0.91 -6.76
C PHE A 137 -1.51 -1.66 -5.78
N ALA A 138 -0.96 -0.91 -4.81
CA ALA A 138 -0.28 -1.45 -3.65
C ALA A 138 -0.45 -0.48 -2.49
N VAL A 139 -0.50 -1.01 -1.28
CA VAL A 139 -0.73 -0.22 -0.06
C VAL A 139 0.31 -0.58 0.98
N CYS A 140 0.79 0.43 1.69
CA CYS A 140 1.57 0.25 2.91
C CYS A 140 0.84 0.95 4.06
N GLU A 141 0.69 0.28 5.19
CA GLU A 141 0.07 0.86 6.37
C GLU A 141 1.09 1.70 7.13
N LEU A 142 0.84 3.00 7.32
CA LEU A 142 1.75 3.86 8.07
C LEU A 142 1.60 3.63 9.57
N MET A 143 2.66 3.12 10.21
CA MET A 143 2.70 2.93 11.65
C MET A 143 3.21 4.18 12.33
N TYR A 144 2.39 4.77 13.19
CA TYR A 144 2.74 5.98 13.92
C TYR A 144 3.23 5.66 15.32
N ARG A 145 4.24 6.40 15.76
CA ARG A 145 4.57 6.58 17.16
C ARG A 145 4.12 7.97 17.58
N THR A 146 3.06 8.00 18.38
CA THR A 146 2.49 9.27 18.84
C THR A 146 3.09 9.67 20.19
N SER A 147 3.45 10.95 20.33
CA SER A 147 3.80 11.56 21.62
C SER A 147 2.99 12.85 21.83
N LYS A 148 3.16 13.51 22.98
CA LYS A 148 2.46 14.78 23.26
C LYS A 148 2.90 15.92 22.34
N SER A 149 4.16 15.93 21.89
CA SER A 149 4.77 17.02 21.12
C SER A 149 5.08 16.66 19.68
N HIS A 150 5.31 15.39 19.37
CA HIS A 150 5.74 14.95 18.03
C HIS A 150 5.16 13.59 17.67
N TRP A 151 4.77 13.42 16.41
CA TRP A 151 4.29 12.17 15.85
C TRP A 151 5.28 11.74 14.77
N ASP A 152 5.83 10.55 14.91
CA ASP A 152 6.81 9.99 13.96
C ASP A 152 6.21 8.78 13.25
N ILE A 153 6.64 8.51 12.03
CA ILE A 153 6.30 7.29 11.30
C ILE A 153 7.47 6.32 11.49
N VAL A 154 7.18 5.17 12.10
CA VAL A 154 8.23 4.23 12.52
C VAL A 154 8.42 3.09 11.53
N SER A 155 7.37 2.72 10.80
CA SER A 155 7.40 1.70 9.77
C SER A 155 6.22 1.88 8.82
N ALA A 156 6.31 1.23 7.67
CA ALA A 156 5.25 1.20 6.68
C ALA A 156 5.14 -0.21 6.06
N PRO A 157 4.70 -1.22 6.83
CA PRO A 157 4.58 -2.57 6.32
C PRO A 157 3.63 -2.64 5.13
N TRP A 158 4.02 -3.41 4.11
CA TRP A 158 3.16 -3.77 3.00
C TRP A 158 1.88 -4.45 3.48
N VAL A 159 0.77 -4.14 2.80
CA VAL A 159 -0.54 -4.74 3.01
C VAL A 159 -0.86 -5.60 1.81
N ASP A 160 -1.30 -6.82 2.08
CA ASP A 160 -1.74 -7.72 1.03
C ASP A 160 -2.93 -7.13 0.27
N PRO A 161 -2.83 -6.90 -1.06
CA PRO A 161 -3.92 -6.36 -1.87
C PRO A 161 -5.21 -7.19 -1.77
N ARG A 162 -5.12 -8.47 -1.38
CA ARG A 162 -6.26 -9.36 -1.20
C ARG A 162 -7.13 -9.02 0.01
N PHE A 163 -6.64 -8.19 0.94
CA PHE A 163 -7.43 -7.74 2.10
C PHE A 163 -8.31 -6.54 1.78
N PHE A 164 -8.24 -6.01 0.56
CA PHE A 164 -9.06 -4.90 0.13
C PHE A 164 -10.29 -5.41 -0.63
N GLU A 165 -11.41 -4.76 -0.37
CA GLU A 165 -12.63 -4.87 -1.15
C GLU A 165 -13.04 -3.45 -1.54
N PHE A 166 -13.61 -3.29 -2.73
CA PHE A 166 -14.16 -1.99 -3.12
C PHE A 166 -15.43 -1.71 -2.32
N ASP A 167 -15.63 -0.45 -1.95
CA ASP A 167 -16.88 -0.01 -1.34
C ASP A 167 -18.03 -0.18 -2.35
N GLN A 168 -18.88 -1.17 -2.11
CA GLN A 168 -20.00 -1.49 -2.99
C GLN A 168 -21.18 -0.52 -2.85
N GLU A 169 -21.28 0.21 -1.73
CA GLU A 169 -22.37 1.17 -1.51
C GLU A 169 -22.09 2.49 -2.22
N THR A 170 -20.90 3.05 -2.06
CA THR A 170 -20.58 4.37 -2.62
C THR A 170 -19.87 4.28 -3.97
N ARG A 171 -19.27 3.13 -4.31
CA ARG A 171 -18.43 2.92 -5.50
C ARG A 171 -17.33 3.97 -5.64
N GLN A 172 -16.88 4.55 -4.53
CA GLN A 172 -15.72 5.44 -4.49
C GLN A 172 -14.47 4.59 -4.27
N GLU A 173 -13.40 4.97 -4.96
CA GLU A 173 -12.04 4.42 -4.76
C GLU A 173 -11.39 4.96 -3.49
#